data_AF-A0A1Q2HSJ1-F1
#
_entry.id   AF-A0A1Q2HSJ1-F1
#
_cell.length_a   1.000
_cell.length_b   1.000
_cell.length_c   1.000
_cell.angle_alpha   90.00
_cell.angle_beta   90.00
_cell.angle_gamma   90.00
#
_symmetry.space_group_name_H-M   'P 1'
#
loop_
_entity.id
_entity.type
_entity.pdbx_description
1 polymer ?
#
loop_
_entity_poly.entity_id
_entity_poly.type
_entity_poly.pdbx_seq_one_letter_code
_entity_poly.pdbx_strand_id
1 'polypeptide(L)'
;MEKIPVADGFNGGVTGWWDMRAYNSDEAAAKVFKVHGSVDWCLLDDDILPRRIRHSIKEEIDNEPVLIWPAATKYIESQRDPFAQILTKMRETLRPQQNEVILTIIGYSFGDAHINDELNRALLEADGRLTIIVCTEMEKPEQIWGD
;
A
#
# COMPACT_ATOMS: atom_id res chain seq x y z
N MET A 1 4.84 21.25 14.38
CA MET A 1 4.90 20.00 13.58
C MET A 1 4.97 20.41 12.13
N GLU A 2 6.08 20.11 11.47
CA GLU A 2 6.31 20.46 10.06
C GLU A 2 5.45 19.54 9.17
N LYS A 3 4.84 20.08 8.12
CA LYS A 3 4.03 19.30 7.17
C LYS A 3 4.94 18.84 6.04
N ILE A 4 5.08 17.53 5.87
CA ILE A 4 5.81 16.97 4.72
C ILE A 4 4.84 16.71 3.55
N PRO A 5 5.25 16.98 2.30
CA PRO A 5 4.46 16.61 1.14
C PRO A 5 4.45 15.10 0.95
N VAL A 6 3.25 14.54 0.72
CA VAL A 6 3.02 13.10 0.59
C VAL A 6 2.31 12.78 -0.72
N ALA A 7 2.76 11.75 -1.42
CA ALA A 7 2.07 11.15 -2.56
C ALA A 7 1.43 9.82 -2.16
N ASP A 8 0.10 9.70 -2.30
CA ASP A 8 -0.65 8.46 -2.10
C ASP A 8 -1.33 7.95 -3.39
N GLY A 9 -1.08 8.62 -4.52
CA GLY A 9 -1.64 8.29 -5.83
C GLY A 9 -2.94 8.99 -6.18
N PHE A 10 -3.52 9.76 -5.26
CA PHE A 10 -4.74 10.51 -5.54
C PHE A 10 -4.43 12.00 -5.69
N ASN A 11 -4.84 12.55 -6.82
CA ASN A 11 -4.78 13.99 -7.09
C ASN A 11 -6.19 14.60 -7.00
N GLY A 12 -6.29 15.86 -6.60
CA GLY A 12 -7.55 16.57 -6.40
C GLY A 12 -7.92 16.79 -4.93
N GLY A 13 -8.92 17.64 -4.72
CA GLY A 13 -9.35 18.10 -3.39
C GLY A 13 -10.44 17.22 -2.79
N VAL A 14 -11.69 17.62 -2.98
CA VAL A 14 -12.87 17.01 -2.36
C VAL A 14 -13.17 15.61 -2.91
N THR A 15 -13.00 15.45 -4.22
CA THR A 15 -13.06 14.17 -4.95
C THR A 15 -11.75 13.97 -5.69
N GLY A 16 -10.88 13.13 -5.13
CA GLY A 16 -9.58 12.81 -5.72
C GLY A 16 -9.71 11.70 -6.77
N TRP A 17 -8.92 11.76 -7.84
CA TRP A 17 -8.82 10.71 -8.85
C TRP A 17 -7.48 10.00 -8.77
N TRP A 18 -7.47 8.72 -9.12
CA TRP A 18 -6.23 7.97 -9.26
C TRP A 18 -5.35 8.55 -10.36
N ASP A 19 -4.11 8.87 -10.02
CA ASP A 19 -3.10 9.40 -10.93
C ASP A 19 -1.72 8.78 -10.60
N MET A 20 -1.33 7.79 -11.41
CA MET A 20 -0.01 7.15 -11.31
C MET A 20 1.14 8.14 -11.52
N ARG A 21 0.94 9.25 -12.24
CA ARG A 21 1.99 10.27 -12.42
C ARG A 21 2.23 11.01 -11.12
N ALA A 22 1.16 11.36 -10.41
CA ALA A 22 1.26 11.95 -9.07
C ALA A 22 1.98 11.00 -8.10
N TYR A 23 1.78 9.68 -8.24
CA TYR A 23 2.50 8.67 -7.46
C TYR A 23 4.01 8.64 -7.73
N ASN A 24 4.41 8.82 -8.99
CA ASN A 24 5.81 8.81 -9.41
C ASN A 24 6.51 10.15 -9.26
N SER A 25 5.82 11.21 -8.81
CA SER A 25 6.42 12.53 -8.63
C SER A 25 7.55 12.48 -7.59
N ASP A 26 8.66 13.12 -7.92
CA ASP A 26 9.79 13.34 -7.00
C ASP A 26 9.59 14.60 -6.12
N GLU A 27 8.49 15.32 -6.30
CA GLU A 27 8.13 16.49 -5.48
C GLU A 27 7.63 16.08 -4.08
N ALA A 28 7.18 14.82 -3.92
CA ALA A 28 6.73 14.31 -2.64
C ALA A 28 7.92 13.81 -1.81
N ALA A 29 7.97 14.26 -0.55
CA ALA A 29 9.00 13.85 0.41
C ALA A 29 8.75 12.42 0.93
N ALA A 30 7.50 11.93 0.84
CA ALA A 30 7.15 10.56 1.19
C ALA A 30 6.09 9.98 0.26
N LYS A 31 6.17 8.66 0.02
CA LYS A 31 5.18 7.90 -0.75
C LYS A 31 4.44 6.95 0.18
N VAL A 32 3.11 6.85 0.03
CA VAL A 32 2.26 5.99 0.86
C VAL A 32 1.64 4.89 0.02
N PHE A 33 1.97 3.64 0.35
CA PHE A 33 1.42 2.45 -0.31
C PHE A 33 0.18 1.95 0.44
N LYS A 34 -1.01 2.30 -0.05
CA LYS A 34 -2.28 1.81 0.50
C LYS A 34 -2.65 0.46 -0.14
N VAL A 35 -1.90 -0.59 0.18
CA VAL A 35 -2.01 -1.91 -0.49
C VAL A 35 -3.37 -2.58 -0.35
N HIS A 36 -4.10 -2.28 0.73
CA HIS A 36 -5.49 -2.71 0.94
C HIS A 36 -6.51 -1.61 0.66
N GLY A 37 -6.05 -0.46 0.20
CA GLY A 37 -6.87 0.71 -0.07
C GLY A 37 -7.10 1.57 1.15
N SER A 38 -8.21 2.30 1.14
CA SER A 38 -8.56 3.21 2.22
C SER A 38 -10.06 3.31 2.39
N VAL A 39 -10.50 3.66 3.59
CA VAL A 39 -11.92 3.84 3.91
C VAL A 39 -12.58 4.99 3.16
N ASP A 40 -11.78 5.91 2.62
CA ASP A 40 -12.21 7.04 1.81
C ASP A 40 -12.17 6.75 0.30
N TRP A 41 -11.89 5.51 -0.11
CA TRP A 41 -11.93 5.11 -1.52
C TRP A 41 -13.29 4.54 -1.90
N CYS A 42 -13.86 5.03 -3.00
CA CYS A 42 -15.14 4.56 -3.51
C CYS A 42 -15.15 4.53 -5.03
N LEU A 43 -15.87 3.58 -5.62
CA LEU A 43 -16.22 3.57 -7.03
C LEU A 43 -17.51 4.39 -7.21
N LEU A 44 -17.54 5.20 -8.26
CA LEU A 44 -18.73 5.91 -8.70
C LEU A 44 -19.27 5.22 -9.96
N ASP A 45 -20.58 5.29 -10.22
CA ASP A 45 -21.26 4.49 -11.25
C ASP A 45 -20.60 4.49 -12.65
N ASP A 46 -20.04 5.63 -13.07
CA ASP A 46 -19.40 5.79 -14.38
C ASP A 46 -17.86 5.69 -14.36
N ASP A 47 -17.26 5.52 -13.18
CA ASP A 47 -15.82 5.47 -13.03
C ASP A 47 -15.28 4.03 -13.12
N ILE A 48 -14.19 3.86 -13.85
CA ILE A 48 -13.46 2.57 -13.93
C ILE A 48 -12.51 2.41 -12.74
N LEU A 49 -12.02 3.52 -12.20
CA LEU A 49 -11.06 3.57 -11.10
C LEU A 49 -11.69 4.25 -9.89
N PRO A 50 -11.33 3.84 -8.66
CA PRO A 50 -11.84 4.45 -7.46
C PRO A 50 -11.47 5.93 -7.39
N ARG A 51 -12.33 6.69 -6.72
CA ARG A 51 -12.11 8.07 -6.26
C ARG A 51 -11.81 8.08 -4.77
N ARG A 52 -11.01 9.05 -4.33
CA ARG A 52 -10.88 9.40 -2.92
C ARG A 52 -11.95 10.43 -2.58
N ILE A 53 -12.91 10.09 -1.74
CA ILE A 53 -14.05 10.95 -1.42
C ILE A 53 -13.92 11.46 0.01
N ARG A 54 -13.99 12.78 0.18
CA ARG A 54 -14.00 13.38 1.51
C ARG A 54 -15.23 12.91 2.30
N HIS A 55 -15.00 12.49 3.54
CA HIS A 55 -16.05 11.95 4.40
C HIS A 55 -17.32 12.81 4.48
N SER A 56 -17.16 14.15 4.48
CA SER A 56 -18.28 15.11 4.59
C SER A 56 -19.29 15.08 3.44
N ILE A 57 -18.96 14.47 2.31
CA ILE A 57 -19.87 14.36 1.13
C ILE A 57 -20.12 12.91 0.74
N LYS A 58 -19.57 11.95 1.50
CA LYS A 58 -19.62 10.53 1.13
C LYS A 58 -21.04 9.97 1.14
N GLU A 59 -21.92 10.50 1.98
CA GLU A 59 -23.33 10.07 2.05
C GLU A 59 -24.22 10.78 1.00
N GLU A 60 -23.72 11.83 0.36
CA GLU A 60 -24.47 12.65 -0.61
C GLU A 60 -24.29 12.17 -2.06
N ILE A 61 -23.42 11.19 -2.28
CA ILE A 61 -23.04 10.68 -3.60
C ILE A 61 -23.33 9.18 -3.63
N ASP A 62 -23.91 8.68 -4.72
CA ASP A 62 -24.03 7.24 -4.90
C ASP A 62 -22.64 6.64 -5.14
N ASN A 63 -22.23 5.73 -4.27
CA ASN A 63 -20.87 5.19 -4.29
C ASN A 63 -20.76 3.81 -3.67
N GLU A 64 -19.80 3.04 -4.15
CA GLU A 64 -19.46 1.73 -3.61
C GLU A 64 -18.08 1.77 -2.94
N PRO A 65 -17.96 1.42 -1.64
CA PRO A 65 -16.65 1.38 -0.97
C PRO A 65 -15.67 0.42 -1.64
N VAL A 66 -14.43 0.86 -1.84
CA VAL A 66 -13.36 0.06 -2.47
C VAL A 66 -12.26 -0.22 -1.46
N LEU A 67 -12.23 -1.46 -0.94
CA LEU A 67 -11.21 -1.95 -0.01
C LEU A 67 -10.94 -3.43 -0.26
N ILE A 68 -9.70 -3.86 -0.09
CA ILE A 68 -9.35 -5.29 -0.09
C ILE A 68 -9.52 -5.84 1.32
N TRP A 69 -10.49 -6.74 1.49
CA TRP A 69 -10.76 -7.38 2.77
C TRP A 69 -10.00 -8.70 2.92
N PRO A 70 -9.85 -9.22 4.16
CA PRO A 70 -9.41 -10.60 4.41
C PRO A 70 -10.46 -11.62 3.92
N ALA A 71 -10.61 -11.75 2.60
CA ALA A 71 -11.61 -12.57 1.93
C ALA A 71 -10.96 -13.47 0.87
N ALA A 72 -11.67 -14.52 0.43
CA ALA A 72 -11.18 -15.44 -0.60
C ALA A 72 -10.93 -14.75 -1.96
N THR A 73 -11.64 -13.66 -2.26
CA THR A 73 -11.54 -12.89 -3.51
C THR A 73 -10.36 -11.93 -3.53
N LYS A 74 -9.68 -11.73 -2.41
CA LYS A 74 -8.56 -10.79 -2.23
C LYS A 74 -7.50 -10.87 -3.31
N TYR A 75 -7.11 -12.09 -3.72
CA TYR A 75 -6.08 -12.29 -4.75
C TYR A 75 -6.51 -11.77 -6.12
N ILE A 76 -7.80 -11.76 -6.41
CA ILE A 76 -8.35 -11.21 -7.66
C ILE A 76 -8.47 -9.69 -7.52
N GLU A 77 -8.90 -9.20 -6.37
CA GLU A 77 -9.04 -7.76 -6.09
C GLU A 77 -7.69 -7.03 -6.16
N SER A 78 -6.62 -7.62 -5.64
CA SER A 78 -5.27 -7.04 -5.67
C SER A 78 -4.65 -6.95 -7.07
N GLN A 79 -5.20 -7.67 -8.05
CA GLN A 79 -4.77 -7.62 -9.45
C GLN A 79 -5.48 -6.53 -10.26
N ARG A 80 -6.49 -5.86 -9.70
CA ARG A 80 -7.17 -4.73 -10.34
C ARG A 80 -6.47 -3.43 -10.02
N ASP A 81 -6.53 -2.48 -10.94
CA ASP A 81 -6.07 -1.13 -10.67
C ASP A 81 -7.02 -0.42 -9.69
N PRO A 82 -6.48 0.36 -8.74
CA PRO A 82 -5.09 0.80 -8.62
C PRO A 82 -4.20 -0.12 -7.76
N PHE A 83 -4.73 -1.20 -7.19
CA PHE A 83 -3.99 -2.06 -6.26
C PHE A 83 -2.78 -2.73 -6.90
N ALA A 84 -2.91 -3.24 -8.12
CA ALA A 84 -1.81 -3.87 -8.85
C ALA A 84 -0.65 -2.88 -9.08
N GLN A 85 -0.99 -1.66 -9.43
CA GLN A 85 -0.08 -0.53 -9.59
C GLN A 85 0.65 -0.17 -8.27
N ILE A 86 -0.07 -0.10 -7.15
CA ILE A 86 0.50 0.17 -5.82
C ILE A 86 1.44 -0.95 -5.40
N LEU A 87 1.02 -2.21 -5.53
CA LEU A 87 1.84 -3.37 -5.19
C LEU A 87 3.12 -3.41 -6.03
N THR A 88 3.04 -3.05 -7.31
CA THR A 88 4.22 -2.96 -8.18
C THR A 88 5.22 -1.93 -7.64
N LYS A 89 4.75 -0.74 -7.23
CA LYS A 89 5.62 0.31 -6.68
C LYS A 89 6.19 -0.05 -5.30
N MET A 90 5.42 -0.74 -4.47
CA MET A 90 5.92 -1.31 -3.21
C MET A 90 7.07 -2.29 -3.48
N ARG A 91 6.88 -3.22 -4.43
CA ARG A 91 7.90 -4.22 -4.81
C ARG A 91 9.19 -3.58 -5.35
N GLU A 92 9.08 -2.50 -6.11
CA GLU A 92 10.23 -1.74 -6.61
C GLU A 92 11.01 -1.11 -5.45
N THR A 93 10.31 -0.60 -4.44
CA THR A 93 10.91 0.03 -3.25
C THR A 93 11.61 -1.00 -2.35
N LEU A 94 11.01 -2.18 -2.20
CA LEU A 94 11.56 -3.26 -1.38
C LEU A 94 12.73 -4.00 -2.05
N ARG A 95 12.94 -3.82 -3.36
CA ARG A 95 14.02 -4.46 -4.12
C ARG A 95 14.96 -3.41 -4.71
N PRO A 96 15.65 -2.62 -3.85
CA PRO A 96 16.55 -1.59 -4.32
C PRO A 96 17.64 -2.22 -5.20
N GLN A 97 18.14 -1.48 -6.20
CA GLN A 97 19.23 -1.94 -7.07
C GLN A 97 20.59 -1.32 -6.72
N GLN A 98 20.59 -0.16 -6.05
CA GLN A 98 21.80 0.63 -5.81
C GLN A 98 21.95 1.06 -4.35
N ASN A 99 20.83 1.33 -3.67
CA ASN A 99 20.83 1.87 -2.31
C ASN A 99 20.54 0.78 -1.29
N GLU A 100 21.01 0.98 -0.06
CA GLU A 100 20.56 0.20 1.09
C GLU A 100 19.19 0.72 1.55
N VAL A 101 18.28 -0.19 1.86
CA VAL A 101 16.93 0.10 2.34
C VAL A 101 16.72 -0.56 3.69
N ILE A 102 16.22 0.22 4.65
CA ILE A 102 15.75 -0.29 5.93
C ILE A 102 14.23 -0.27 5.92
N LEU A 103 13.62 -1.45 6.04
CA LEU A 103 12.19 -1.59 6.26
C LEU A 103 11.95 -1.82 7.75
N THR A 104 11.27 -0.87 8.39
CA THR A 104 10.79 -1.03 9.76
C THR A 104 9.31 -1.43 9.75
N ILE A 105 9.01 -2.58 10.35
CA ILE A 105 7.66 -3.14 10.44
C ILE A 105 7.12 -2.91 11.85
N ILE A 106 5.98 -2.23 11.96
CA ILE A 106 5.33 -1.88 13.23
C ILE A 106 3.85 -2.21 13.13
N GLY A 107 3.33 -2.95 14.12
CA GLY A 107 1.89 -3.25 14.21
C GLY A 107 1.36 -4.23 13.14
N TYR A 108 2.25 -4.92 12.44
CA TYR A 108 1.88 -5.95 11.47
C TYR A 108 2.02 -7.35 12.09
N SER A 109 0.94 -8.11 12.09
CA SER A 109 0.87 -9.43 12.74
C SER A 109 1.43 -10.58 11.89
N PHE A 110 1.81 -10.32 10.64
CA PHE A 110 2.16 -11.35 9.65
C PHE A 110 1.01 -12.32 9.32
N GLY A 111 -0.24 -11.96 9.60
CA GLY A 111 -1.42 -12.77 9.22
C GLY A 111 -1.80 -12.72 7.73
N ASP A 112 -1.05 -11.98 6.91
CA ASP A 112 -1.39 -11.74 5.50
C ASP A 112 -0.37 -12.39 4.54
N ALA A 113 -0.69 -13.61 4.08
CA ALA A 113 0.18 -14.45 3.27
C ALA A 113 0.71 -13.77 1.99
N HIS A 114 -0.07 -12.93 1.32
CA HIS A 114 0.43 -12.31 0.08
C HIS A 114 1.44 -11.18 0.36
N ILE A 115 1.26 -10.35 1.39
CA ILE A 115 2.27 -9.34 1.78
C ILE A 115 3.53 -10.05 2.24
N ASN A 116 3.34 -11.09 3.04
CA ASN A 116 4.38 -11.96 3.53
C ASN A 116 5.25 -12.53 2.39
N ASP A 117 4.64 -13.04 1.33
CA ASP A 117 5.35 -13.52 0.14
C ASP A 117 6.17 -12.42 -0.54
N GLU A 118 5.63 -11.19 -0.63
CA GLU A 118 6.37 -10.05 -1.19
C GLU A 118 7.58 -9.67 -0.34
N LEU A 119 7.45 -9.67 1.00
CA LEU A 119 8.55 -9.40 1.92
C LEU A 119 9.66 -10.46 1.81
N ASN A 120 9.28 -11.74 1.73
CA ASN A 120 10.23 -12.84 1.58
C ASN A 120 10.96 -12.78 0.24
N ARG A 121 10.24 -12.54 -0.86
CA ARG A 121 10.85 -12.34 -2.18
C ARG A 121 11.81 -11.16 -2.17
N ALA A 122 11.43 -10.05 -1.54
CA ALA A 122 12.28 -8.88 -1.44
C ALA A 122 13.58 -9.18 -0.67
N LEU A 123 13.52 -9.90 0.45
CA LEU A 123 14.71 -10.32 1.20
C LEU A 123 15.65 -11.19 0.36
N LEU A 124 15.10 -12.14 -0.42
CA LEU A 124 15.89 -13.05 -1.25
C LEU A 124 16.53 -12.31 -2.45
N GLU A 125 15.81 -11.36 -3.05
CA GLU A 125 16.22 -10.69 -4.29
C GLU A 125 16.99 -9.39 -4.08
N ALA A 126 16.95 -8.79 -2.87
CA ALA A 126 17.63 -7.52 -2.60
C ALA A 126 19.16 -7.64 -2.47
N ASP A 127 19.74 -8.85 -2.54
CA ASP A 127 21.20 -9.05 -2.60
C ASP A 127 21.94 -8.33 -1.45
N GLY A 128 21.43 -8.56 -0.22
CA GLY A 128 21.97 -7.97 1.01
C GLY A 128 21.64 -6.49 1.24
N ARG A 129 20.95 -5.82 0.32
CA ARG A 129 20.65 -4.38 0.41
C ARG A 129 19.34 -4.03 1.12
N LEU A 130 18.55 -5.03 1.52
CA LEU A 130 17.36 -4.85 2.34
C LEU A 130 17.62 -5.35 3.76
N THR A 131 17.49 -4.46 4.74
CA THR A 131 17.46 -4.82 6.16
C THR A 131 16.04 -4.66 6.69
N ILE A 132 15.49 -5.69 7.35
CA ILE A 132 14.17 -5.63 7.98
C ILE A 132 14.33 -5.57 9.50
N ILE A 133 13.68 -4.58 10.11
CA ILE A 133 13.56 -4.44 11.56
C ILE A 133 12.08 -4.64 11.91
N VAL A 134 11.79 -5.61 12.77
CA VAL A 134 10.42 -5.90 13.20
C VAL A 134 10.25 -5.46 14.64
N CYS A 135 9.33 -4.54 14.88
CA CYS A 135 8.90 -4.14 16.22
C CYS A 135 7.73 -5.03 16.63
N THR A 136 8.00 -5.97 17.53
CA THR A 136 7.02 -6.91 18.07
C THR A 136 7.03 -6.86 19.59
N GLU A 137 5.88 -7.15 20.21
CA GLU A 137 5.75 -7.31 21.66
C GLU A 137 6.31 -8.66 22.13
N MET A 138 6.68 -9.55 21.21
CA MET A 138 7.25 -10.86 21.53
C MET A 138 8.65 -10.71 22.16
N GLU A 139 8.81 -11.22 23.39
CA GLU A 139 10.09 -11.22 24.12
C GLU A 139 11.16 -12.14 23.48
N LYS A 140 10.76 -13.10 22.65
CA LYS A 140 11.66 -14.03 21.97
C LYS A 140 11.30 -14.12 20.48
N PRO A 141 12.29 -14.29 19.58
CA PRO A 141 12.01 -14.61 18.19
C PRO A 141 11.32 -15.97 18.15
N GLU A 142 10.01 -15.97 17.99
CA GLU A 142 9.30 -17.16 17.57
C GLU A 142 9.49 -17.34 16.07
N GLN A 143 9.48 -18.58 15.61
CA GLN A 143 9.51 -18.87 14.20
C GLN A 143 8.17 -18.45 13.59
N ILE A 144 8.12 -17.23 13.04
CA ILE A 144 6.93 -16.65 12.38
C ILE A 144 6.65 -17.36 11.02
N TRP A 145 7.60 -18.18 10.54
CA TRP A 145 7.63 -18.78 9.21
C TRP A 145 8.12 -20.26 9.27
N GLY A 146 7.37 -21.23 8.77
CA GLY A 146 7.83 -22.62 8.58
C GLY A 146 7.56 -23.10 7.14
N ASP A 147 8.27 -24.07 6.55
CA ASP A 147 9.47 -24.85 6.96
C ASP A 147 10.72 -24.41 6.19
#